data_AF-A0A0R0APV9-F1
#
_entry.id   AF-A0A0R0APV9-F1
#
_cell.length_a   1.000
_cell.length_b   1.000
_cell.length_c   1.000
_cell.angle_alpha   90.00
_cell.angle_beta   90.00
_cell.angle_gamma   90.00
#
_symmetry.space_group_name_H-M   'P 1'
#
loop_
_entity.id
_entity.type
_entity.pdbx_description
1 polymer ?
#
loop_
_entity_poly.entity_id
_entity_poly.type
_entity_poly.pdbx_seq_one_letter_code
_entity_poly.pdbx_strand_id
1 'polypeptide(L)'
;MPKKKPLVVAISLLCLAASLPAAAQVVDPTQTRSTTRVVSPPPPPPPRQVDTPRPVSPPPSMPTSLGQREQAPPIQAPAPRTPRKEDDGARRIGAESAKVYDRNGRELPGMEQAGPNRVRDTRTGRYYDTVPMGDGQRIKP
;
A
#
# COMPACT_ATOMS: atom_id res chain seq x y z
N MET A 1 -44.45 50.13 -31.98
CA MET A 1 -43.39 50.26 -30.95
C MET A 1 -43.45 49.03 -30.04
N PRO A 2 -42.36 48.44 -29.51
CA PRO A 2 -40.93 48.54 -29.82
C PRO A 2 -40.29 47.17 -30.19
N LYS A 3 -39.50 47.13 -31.28
CA LYS A 3 -38.67 45.99 -31.68
C LYS A 3 -37.44 45.88 -30.75
N LYS A 4 -37.51 45.06 -29.70
CA LYS A 4 -36.36 44.78 -28.80
C LYS A 4 -35.75 43.41 -29.12
N LYS A 5 -35.04 43.30 -30.26
CA LYS A 5 -34.18 42.15 -30.57
C LYS A 5 -32.79 42.46 -31.17
N PRO A 6 -32.22 43.70 -31.16
CA PRO A 6 -30.83 43.87 -31.63
C PRO A 6 -29.78 43.64 -30.52
N LEU A 7 -30.16 43.79 -29.24
CA LEU A 7 -29.19 43.77 -28.14
C LEU A 7 -28.62 42.37 -27.85
N VAL A 8 -29.47 41.34 -27.92
CA VAL A 8 -29.07 39.95 -27.60
C VAL A 8 -28.14 39.38 -28.68
N VAL A 9 -28.36 39.74 -29.95
CA VAL A 9 -27.50 39.32 -31.07
C VAL A 9 -26.12 39.99 -30.98
N ALA A 10 -26.07 41.27 -30.60
CA ALA A 10 -24.81 42.00 -30.43
C ALA A 10 -23.94 41.42 -29.30
N ILE A 11 -24.56 40.99 -28.19
CA ILE A 11 -23.83 40.36 -27.06
C ILE A 11 -23.31 38.98 -27.45
N SER A 12 -24.10 38.19 -28.20
CA SER A 12 -23.68 36.85 -28.63
C SER A 12 -22.53 36.89 -29.64
N LEU A 13 -22.43 37.94 -30.47
CA LEU A 13 -21.32 38.12 -31.41
C LEU A 13 -20.03 38.57 -30.69
N LEU A 14 -20.15 39.39 -29.65
CA LEU A 14 -19.01 39.86 -28.84
C LEU A 14 -18.37 38.72 -28.03
N CYS A 15 -19.16 37.78 -27.52
CA CYS A 15 -18.64 36.61 -26.80
C CYS A 15 -17.89 35.62 -27.70
N LEU A 16 -18.21 35.56 -29.00
CA LEU A 16 -17.54 34.64 -29.94
C LEU A 16 -16.18 35.18 -30.44
N ALA A 17 -15.94 36.49 -30.33
CA ALA A 17 -14.70 37.13 -30.79
C ALA A 17 -13.55 37.09 -29.76
N ALA A 18 -13.79 36.61 -28.53
CA ALA A 18 -12.85 36.70 -27.42
C ALA A 18 -11.93 35.47 -27.23
N SER A 19 -12.03 34.45 -28.08
CA SER A 19 -11.20 33.24 -27.97
C SER A 19 -10.11 33.19 -29.04
N LEU A 20 -9.09 34.04 -28.92
CA LEU A 20 -7.82 33.88 -29.65
C LEU A 20 -6.67 33.75 -28.64
N PRO A 21 -6.13 32.55 -28.40
CA PRO A 21 -4.80 32.41 -27.82
C PRO A 21 -3.73 32.64 -28.90
N ALA A 22 -2.80 33.54 -28.59
CA ALA A 22 -1.69 33.97 -29.42
C ALA A 22 -0.71 32.82 -29.74
N ALA A 23 -0.20 32.81 -30.98
CA ALA A 23 0.86 31.92 -31.43
C ALA A 23 2.20 32.32 -30.76
N ALA A 24 2.76 31.42 -29.94
CA ALA A 24 4.08 31.59 -29.35
C ALA A 24 5.12 30.71 -30.08
N GLN A 25 5.92 31.40 -30.90
CA GLN A 25 7.35 31.24 -31.18
C GLN A 25 7.94 29.80 -31.29
N VAL A 26 8.31 29.44 -32.51
CA VAL A 26 9.19 28.30 -32.85
C VAL A 26 10.60 28.59 -32.33
N VAL A 27 11.15 27.71 -31.49
CA VAL A 27 12.57 27.72 -31.12
C VAL A 27 13.29 26.67 -31.96
N ASP A 28 14.17 27.12 -32.85
CA ASP A 28 15.01 26.23 -33.68
C ASP A 28 16.17 25.67 -32.83
N PRO A 29 16.44 24.35 -32.86
CA PRO A 29 17.39 23.69 -31.97
C PRO A 29 18.74 23.54 -32.66
N THR A 30 19.79 24.27 -32.27
CA THR A 30 21.23 23.88 -32.42
C THR A 30 22.13 24.97 -31.82
N GLN A 31 22.45 24.86 -30.54
CA GLN A 31 23.57 25.55 -29.88
C GLN A 31 23.74 24.85 -28.53
N THR A 32 24.75 24.05 -28.23
CA THR A 32 26.18 24.35 -28.27
C THR A 32 26.91 23.01 -28.11
N ARG A 33 27.89 22.73 -28.98
CA ARG A 33 28.73 21.53 -28.90
C ARG A 33 29.74 21.71 -27.76
N SER A 34 29.50 21.07 -26.62
CA SER A 34 30.45 21.01 -25.50
C SER A 34 31.57 20.02 -25.81
N THR A 35 32.80 20.51 -25.95
CA THR A 35 34.00 19.70 -26.15
C THR A 35 34.45 19.14 -24.79
N THR A 36 34.10 17.88 -24.50
CA THR A 36 34.56 17.18 -23.30
C THR A 36 36.03 16.79 -23.44
N ARG A 37 36.90 17.38 -22.62
CA ARG A 37 38.31 16.99 -22.50
C ARG A 37 38.42 15.72 -21.64
N VAL A 38 38.98 14.65 -22.21
CA VAL A 38 39.25 13.39 -21.49
C VAL A 38 40.46 13.59 -20.57
N VAL A 39 40.30 13.34 -19.28
CA VAL A 39 41.37 13.28 -18.28
C VAL A 39 41.65 11.82 -17.97
N SER A 40 42.92 11.41 -18.07
CA SER A 40 43.35 10.05 -17.75
C SER A 40 43.19 9.76 -16.25
N PRO A 41 42.73 8.56 -15.86
CA PRO A 41 42.59 8.20 -14.45
C PRO A 41 43.95 8.02 -13.75
N PRO A 42 44.02 8.25 -12.43
CA PRO A 42 45.24 8.03 -11.66
C PRO A 42 45.59 6.52 -11.58
N PRO A 43 46.88 6.18 -11.38
CA PRO A 43 47.32 4.79 -11.27
C PRO A 43 46.75 4.10 -10.03
N PRO A 44 46.57 2.77 -10.07
CA PRO A 44 46.01 2.01 -8.97
C PRO A 44 46.96 1.96 -7.75
N PRO A 45 46.42 1.90 -6.53
CA PRO A 45 47.22 1.79 -5.31
C PRO A 45 47.93 0.42 -5.22
N PRO A 46 49.04 0.34 -4.45
CA PRO A 46 49.75 -0.92 -4.25
C PRO A 46 48.89 -1.96 -3.51
N PRO A 47 49.14 -3.27 -3.72
CA PRO A 47 48.39 -4.34 -3.09
C PRO A 47 48.61 -4.36 -1.57
N ARG A 48 47.52 -4.47 -0.81
CA ARG A 48 47.58 -4.64 0.65
C ARG A 48 48.08 -6.04 1.00
N GLN A 49 48.97 -6.12 1.98
CA GLN A 49 49.37 -7.40 2.57
C GLN A 49 48.19 -8.00 3.32
N VAL A 50 47.96 -9.29 3.12
CA VAL A 50 46.85 -10.05 3.68
C VAL A 50 47.33 -10.71 4.96
N ASP A 51 46.67 -10.46 6.09
CA ASP A 51 46.97 -11.11 7.37
C ASP A 51 46.62 -12.60 7.31
N THR A 52 47.54 -13.45 7.78
CA THR A 52 47.39 -14.91 7.76
C THR A 52 46.36 -15.36 8.83
N PRO A 53 45.40 -16.24 8.49
CA PRO A 53 44.38 -16.68 9.45
C PRO A 53 44.99 -17.47 10.63
N ARG A 54 44.61 -17.13 11.87
CA ARG A 54 44.91 -17.95 13.05
C ARG A 54 44.03 -19.21 13.11
N PRO A 55 44.52 -20.32 13.66
CA PRO A 55 43.71 -21.52 13.88
C PRO A 55 42.60 -21.24 14.90
N VAL A 56 41.36 -21.53 14.53
CA VAL A 56 40.19 -21.50 15.42
C VAL A 56 39.96 -22.88 16.03
N SER A 57 39.74 -22.94 17.33
CA SER A 57 39.38 -24.18 18.04
C SER A 57 37.99 -24.69 17.60
N PRO A 58 37.79 -26.01 17.51
CA PRO A 58 36.49 -26.55 17.12
C PRO A 58 35.41 -26.31 18.20
N PRO A 59 34.14 -26.16 17.80
CA PRO A 59 33.03 -25.96 18.72
C PRO A 59 32.73 -27.23 19.53
N PRO A 60 32.11 -27.09 20.72
CA PRO A 60 31.72 -28.23 21.55
C PRO A 60 30.69 -29.12 20.83
N SER A 61 30.86 -30.44 20.93
CA SER A 61 29.99 -31.45 20.32
C SER A 61 28.56 -31.35 20.87
N MET A 62 27.58 -31.16 19.98
CA MET A 62 26.16 -31.22 20.32
C MET A 62 25.66 -32.67 20.30
N PRO A 63 24.79 -33.09 21.23
CA PRO A 63 24.17 -34.41 21.21
C PRO A 63 23.31 -34.59 19.95
N THR A 64 23.69 -35.52 19.08
CA THR A 64 23.00 -35.82 17.80
C THR A 64 21.97 -36.95 17.91
N SER A 65 21.94 -37.65 19.05
CA SER A 65 21.05 -38.80 19.27
C SER A 65 19.86 -38.42 20.15
N LEU A 66 18.66 -38.83 19.73
CA LEU A 66 17.40 -38.58 20.46
C LEU A 66 17.44 -39.08 21.92
N GLY A 67 18.20 -40.14 22.21
CA GLY A 67 18.38 -40.69 23.56
C GLY A 67 19.34 -39.91 24.47
N GLN A 68 20.03 -38.89 23.96
CA GLN A 68 20.90 -38.01 24.76
C GLN A 68 20.22 -36.69 25.16
N ARG A 69 18.96 -36.47 24.77
CA ARG A 69 18.17 -35.38 25.33
C ARG A 69 17.66 -35.80 26.70
N GLU A 70 17.88 -34.95 27.71
CA GLU A 70 17.23 -35.05 29.01
C GLU A 70 15.71 -35.14 28.81
N GLN A 71 15.10 -36.16 29.40
CA GLN A 71 13.68 -36.41 29.27
C GLN A 71 12.91 -35.38 30.10
N ALA A 72 12.06 -34.58 29.44
CA ALA A 72 11.30 -33.54 30.11
C ALA A 72 10.36 -34.15 31.19
N PRO A 73 10.23 -33.51 32.36
CA PRO A 73 9.31 -33.98 33.38
C PRO A 73 7.85 -33.96 32.86
N PRO A 74 6.98 -34.87 33.34
CA PRO A 74 5.61 -34.95 32.89
C PRO A 74 4.84 -33.68 33.26
N ILE A 75 4.23 -33.04 32.25
CA ILE A 75 3.37 -31.86 32.44
C ILE A 75 1.97 -32.34 32.81
N GLN A 76 1.43 -31.90 33.95
CA GLN A 76 0.03 -32.13 34.31
C GLN A 76 -0.88 -31.45 33.29
N ALA A 77 -1.81 -32.20 32.71
CA ALA A 77 -2.77 -31.68 31.75
C ALA A 77 -3.63 -30.57 32.39
N PRO A 78 -3.79 -29.40 31.77
CA PRO A 78 -4.70 -28.38 32.24
C PRO A 78 -6.14 -28.92 32.30
N ALA A 79 -6.91 -28.47 33.29
CA ALA A 79 -8.34 -28.74 33.37
C ALA A 79 -9.06 -28.37 32.05
N PRO A 80 -10.16 -29.06 31.70
CA PRO A 80 -10.93 -28.73 30.50
C PRO A 80 -11.33 -27.26 30.53
N ARG A 81 -10.81 -26.48 29.58
CA ARG A 81 -11.23 -25.09 29.42
C ARG A 81 -12.66 -25.11 28.90
N THR A 82 -13.57 -24.45 29.61
CA THR A 82 -14.83 -24.03 29.01
C THR A 82 -14.50 -23.23 27.75
N PRO A 83 -15.19 -23.44 26.62
CA PRO A 83 -14.97 -22.62 25.44
C PRO A 83 -15.32 -21.18 25.83
N ARG A 84 -14.28 -20.35 26.00
CA ARG A 84 -14.43 -18.91 25.97
C ARG A 84 -15.09 -18.63 24.62
N LYS A 85 -16.17 -17.83 24.59
CA LYS A 85 -16.63 -17.25 23.33
C LYS A 85 -15.47 -16.39 22.86
N GLU A 86 -14.61 -16.98 22.03
CA GLU A 86 -13.68 -16.27 21.19
C GLU A 86 -14.54 -15.39 20.30
N ASP A 87 -14.57 -14.11 20.67
CA ASP A 87 -14.85 -12.99 19.80
C ASP A 87 -13.63 -12.83 18.87
N ASP A 88 -13.23 -13.93 18.25
CA ASP A 88 -12.21 -13.95 17.24
C ASP A 88 -12.89 -13.50 15.97
N GLY A 89 -12.37 -12.43 15.36
CA GLY A 89 -12.73 -11.97 14.02
C GLY A 89 -12.48 -13.01 12.91
N ALA A 90 -12.37 -14.29 13.25
CA ALA A 90 -12.51 -15.42 12.37
C ALA A 90 -13.99 -15.58 12.00
N ARG A 91 -14.29 -15.26 10.73
CA ARG A 91 -15.52 -15.62 10.02
C ARG A 91 -16.14 -16.89 10.60
N ARG A 92 -17.22 -16.75 11.37
CA ARG A 92 -18.06 -17.90 11.70
C ARG A 92 -18.55 -18.44 10.37
N ILE A 93 -18.17 -19.67 10.03
CA ILE A 93 -18.68 -20.36 8.86
C ILE A 93 -20.18 -20.50 9.08
N GLY A 94 -20.98 -19.65 8.43
CA GLY A 94 -22.43 -19.55 8.61
C GLY A 94 -22.95 -18.26 9.29
N ALA A 95 -22.11 -17.30 9.69
CA ALA A 95 -22.59 -15.96 10.01
C ALA A 95 -22.87 -15.19 8.72
N GLU A 96 -24.04 -14.56 8.65
CA GLU A 96 -24.39 -13.63 7.58
C GLU A 96 -23.29 -12.58 7.44
N SER A 97 -22.89 -12.29 6.21
CA SER A 97 -21.90 -11.26 5.90
C SER A 97 -22.36 -9.94 6.52
N ALA A 98 -21.64 -9.43 7.52
CA ALA A 98 -21.99 -8.15 8.14
C ALA A 98 -22.12 -7.08 7.05
N LYS A 99 -23.25 -6.37 7.01
CA LYS A 99 -23.49 -5.29 6.04
C LYS A 99 -22.40 -4.25 6.17
N VAL A 100 -21.87 -3.79 5.05
CA VAL A 100 -20.83 -2.75 5.04
C VAL A 100 -21.39 -1.52 4.39
N TYR A 101 -21.18 -0.37 5.01
CA TYR A 101 -21.69 0.92 4.58
C TYR A 101 -20.56 1.87 4.22
N ASP A 102 -20.78 2.70 3.21
CA ASP A 102 -19.92 3.82 2.85
C ASP A 102 -20.04 4.95 3.89
N ARG A 103 -19.24 6.02 3.72
CA ARG A 103 -19.26 7.19 4.61
C ARG A 103 -20.63 7.88 4.65
N ASN A 104 -21.41 7.76 3.59
CA ASN A 104 -22.75 8.34 3.42
C ASN A 104 -23.87 7.41 3.92
N GLY A 105 -23.53 6.24 4.48
CA GLY A 105 -24.50 5.25 4.96
C GLY A 105 -25.11 4.36 3.88
N ARG A 106 -24.56 4.34 2.66
CA ARG A 106 -25.02 3.45 1.58
C ARG A 106 -24.35 2.09 1.71
N GLU A 107 -25.11 1.01 1.57
CA GLU A 107 -24.54 -0.34 1.57
C GLU A 107 -23.55 -0.49 0.40
N LEU A 108 -22.38 -1.00 0.71
CA LEU A 108 -21.25 -1.14 -0.17
C LEU A 108 -21.09 -2.61 -0.56
N PRO A 109 -21.53 -3.01 -1.76
CA PRO A 109 -21.50 -4.40 -2.19
C PRO A 109 -20.06 -4.88 -2.42
N GLY A 110 -19.84 -6.19 -2.28
CA GLY A 110 -18.54 -6.80 -2.51
C GLY A 110 -17.53 -6.60 -1.38
N MET A 111 -17.96 -6.06 -0.24
CA MET A 111 -17.14 -6.01 0.97
C MET A 111 -17.33 -7.29 1.80
N GLU A 112 -16.23 -7.87 2.25
CA GLU A 112 -16.21 -9.05 3.10
C GLU A 112 -15.50 -8.72 4.42
N GLN A 113 -16.00 -9.24 5.54
CA GLN A 113 -15.33 -9.08 6.83
C GLN A 113 -13.99 -9.82 6.83
N ALA A 114 -12.91 -9.08 7.05
CA ALA A 114 -11.55 -9.63 7.05
C ALA A 114 -10.92 -9.68 8.44
N GLY A 115 -11.50 -8.97 9.42
CA GLY A 115 -11.07 -8.99 10.81
C GLY A 115 -11.85 -7.98 11.65
N PRO A 116 -11.45 -7.77 12.91
CA PRO A 116 -12.05 -6.76 13.76
C PRO A 116 -11.92 -5.37 13.14
N ASN A 117 -13.04 -4.67 12.97
CA ASN A 117 -13.09 -3.33 12.39
C ASN A 117 -12.36 -3.21 11.03
N ARG A 118 -12.34 -4.30 10.24
CA ARG A 118 -11.69 -4.34 8.93
C ARG A 118 -12.50 -5.15 7.93
N VAL A 119 -12.64 -4.58 6.74
CA VAL A 119 -13.29 -5.20 5.59
C VAL A 119 -12.35 -5.25 4.41
N ARG A 120 -12.50 -6.27 3.57
CA ARG A 120 -11.80 -6.44 2.32
C ARG A 120 -12.77 -6.23 1.17
N ASP A 121 -12.38 -5.38 0.24
CA ASP A 121 -13.02 -5.28 -1.06
C ASP A 121 -12.65 -6.50 -1.89
N THR A 122 -13.63 -7.32 -2.22
CA THR A 122 -13.43 -8.53 -3.01
C THR A 122 -13.17 -8.23 -4.49
N ARG A 123 -13.54 -7.04 -5.00
CA ARG A 123 -13.20 -6.59 -6.36
C ARG A 123 -11.76 -6.14 -6.48
N THR A 124 -11.28 -5.32 -5.53
CA THR A 124 -9.94 -4.71 -5.63
C THR A 124 -8.89 -5.40 -4.77
N GLY A 125 -9.30 -6.26 -3.84
CA GLY A 125 -8.42 -6.86 -2.83
C GLY A 125 -7.96 -5.89 -1.75
N ARG A 126 -8.43 -4.63 -1.76
CA ARG A 126 -8.02 -3.60 -0.81
C ARG A 126 -8.72 -3.79 0.53
N TYR A 127 -8.04 -3.40 1.60
CA TYR A 127 -8.58 -3.43 2.95
C TYR A 127 -8.98 -2.02 3.39
N TYR A 128 -10.08 -1.94 4.12
CA TYR A 128 -10.59 -0.70 4.70
C TYR A 128 -10.83 -0.90 6.18
N ASP A 129 -10.50 0.14 6.95
CA ASP A 129 -10.87 0.20 8.34
C ASP A 129 -12.32 0.63 8.47
N THR A 130 -13.01 0.04 9.44
CA THR A 130 -14.42 0.30 9.70
C THR A 130 -14.67 0.67 11.15
N VAL A 131 -15.87 1.15 11.40
CA VAL A 131 -16.44 1.30 12.74
C VAL A 131 -17.77 0.55 12.79
N PRO A 132 -18.14 -0.08 13.93
CA PRO A 132 -19.44 -0.70 14.09
C PRO A 132 -20.55 0.34 13.88
N MET A 133 -21.59 -0.02 13.12
CA MET A 133 -22.73 0.84 12.84
C MET A 133 -24.00 -0.01 12.70
N GLY A 134 -24.88 0.06 13.70
CA GLY A 134 -26.16 -0.65 13.69
C GLY A 134 -25.99 -2.16 13.50
N ASP A 135 -26.51 -2.66 12.38
CA ASP A 135 -26.47 -4.05 11.94
C ASP A 135 -25.20 -4.42 11.16
N GLY A 136 -24.28 -3.48 10.97
CA GLY A 136 -23.12 -3.64 10.12
C GLY A 136 -21.91 -2.79 10.52
N GLN A 137 -21.13 -2.42 9.51
CA GLN A 137 -19.86 -1.72 9.65
C GLN A 137 -19.80 -0.56 8.67
N ARG A 138 -19.27 0.59 9.07
CA ARG A 138 -19.07 1.74 8.18
C ARG A 138 -17.60 1.99 7.92
N ILE A 139 -17.23 2.24 6.66
CA ILE A 139 -15.85 2.59 6.29
C ILE A 139 -15.47 3.95 6.88
N LYS A 140 -14.29 4.03 7.49
CA LYS A 140 -13.74 5.28 8.02
C LYS A 140 -13.47 6.28 6.88
N PRO A 141 -13.68 7.59 7.12
CA PRO A 141 -13.43 8.61 6.13
C PRO A 141 -11.95 8.77 5.76
#